data_AF-A0A9D3S411-F1
#
_entry.id   AF-A0A9D3S411-F1
#
_cell.length_a   1.000
_cell.length_b   1.000
_cell.length_c   1.000
_cell.angle_alpha   90.00
_cell.angle_beta   90.00
_cell.angle_gamma   90.00
#
_symmetry.space_group_name_H-M   'P 1'
#
loop_
_entity.id
_entity.type
_entity.pdbx_description
1 polymer ?
#
loop_
_entity_poly.entity_id
_entity_poly.type
_entity_poly.pdbx_seq_one_letter_code
_entity_poly.pdbx_strand_id
1 'polypeptide(L)'
;MVLCPLAAAAVLLLFSTGVVGFPVGQEPHNSPGCGYKSCPATQPAMLNVHLVPHTHDDVGWLKTVDQYFYGERNYIQHAGVQYILDSVVEQLQQDPARRFIYVETAFFFRWWRQQSARMQQVVTQLVRG
;
A
#
# COMPACT_ATOMS: atom_id res chain seq x y z
N MET A 1 -29.55 -58.71 57.44
CA MET A 1 -28.59 -57.69 57.89
C MET A 1 -27.64 -57.42 56.74
N VAL A 2 -27.45 -56.13 56.40
CA VAL A 2 -26.49 -55.54 55.43
C VAL A 2 -26.84 -55.79 53.95
N LEU A 3 -27.48 -54.84 53.24
CA LEU A 3 -26.94 -53.70 52.45
C LEU A 3 -25.97 -54.11 51.32
N CYS A 4 -26.29 -53.91 50.03
CA CYS A 4 -26.11 -52.69 49.20
C CYS A 4 -24.67 -52.54 48.62
N PRO A 5 -24.43 -51.80 47.51
CA PRO A 5 -24.26 -52.37 46.16
C PRO A 5 -23.16 -51.68 45.29
N LEU A 6 -23.27 -51.91 43.97
CA LEU A 6 -22.90 -51.01 42.83
C LEU A 6 -21.48 -51.01 42.27
N ALA A 7 -21.36 -51.72 41.13
CA ALA A 7 -20.87 -51.27 39.82
C ALA A 7 -19.98 -50.02 39.75
N ALA A 8 -18.72 -50.23 39.34
CA ALA A 8 -17.87 -49.19 38.76
C ALA A 8 -17.95 -49.26 37.23
N ALA A 9 -18.66 -48.31 36.61
CA ALA A 9 -18.58 -48.04 35.18
C ALA A 9 -17.43 -47.06 34.94
N ALA A 10 -16.45 -47.45 34.14
CA ALA A 10 -15.35 -46.58 33.72
C ALA A 10 -15.87 -45.53 32.72
N VAL A 11 -15.80 -44.26 33.12
CA VAL A 11 -16.21 -43.10 32.33
C VAL A 11 -15.15 -42.83 31.26
N LEU A 12 -15.54 -43.00 29.98
CA LEU A 12 -14.80 -42.44 28.84
C LEU A 12 -14.94 -40.91 28.85
N LEU A 13 -13.87 -40.22 29.25
CA LEU A 13 -13.75 -38.78 29.08
C LEU A 13 -13.40 -38.47 27.61
N LEU A 14 -14.43 -38.24 26.80
CA LEU A 14 -14.30 -37.56 25.52
C LEU A 14 -14.00 -36.07 25.81
N PHE A 15 -12.74 -35.67 25.69
CA PHE A 15 -12.38 -34.26 25.63
C PHE A 15 -12.89 -33.68 24.30
N SER A 16 -14.11 -33.17 24.30
CA SER A 16 -14.58 -32.26 23.26
C SER A 16 -13.83 -30.93 23.41
N THR A 17 -12.72 -30.79 22.69
CA THR A 17 -12.09 -29.49 22.47
C THR A 17 -13.06 -28.64 21.66
N GLY A 18 -13.91 -27.88 22.35
CA GLY A 18 -14.69 -26.82 21.75
C GLY A 18 -13.75 -25.75 21.23
N VAL A 19 -13.46 -25.76 19.93
CA VAL A 19 -12.81 -24.64 19.27
C VAL A 19 -13.87 -23.54 19.21
N VAL A 20 -13.84 -22.62 20.17
CA VAL A 20 -14.60 -21.38 20.07
C VAL A 20 -13.89 -20.53 19.01
N GLY A 21 -14.34 -20.66 17.76
CA GLY A 21 -13.94 -19.74 16.71
C GLY A 21 -14.48 -18.36 17.09
N PHE A 22 -13.58 -17.45 17.45
CA PHE A 22 -13.94 -16.03 17.54
C PHE A 22 -14.40 -15.61 16.14
N PRO A 23 -15.58 -14.99 15.98
CA PRO A 23 -15.88 -14.32 14.73
C PRO A 23 -14.84 -13.20 14.60
N VAL A 24 -13.94 -13.35 13.65
CA VAL A 24 -13.14 -12.23 13.15
C VAL A 24 -14.18 -11.22 12.68
N GLY A 25 -14.34 -10.13 13.43
CA GLY A 25 -15.13 -9.00 12.98
C GLY A 25 -14.59 -8.62 11.60
N GLN A 26 -15.46 -8.69 10.58
CA GLN A 26 -15.19 -7.98 9.34
C GLN A 26 -15.11 -6.51 9.74
N GLU A 27 -13.89 -6.00 9.87
CA GLU A 27 -13.63 -4.57 9.70
C GLU A 27 -14.36 -4.18 8.41
N PRO A 28 -15.23 -3.16 8.43
CA PRO A 28 -15.96 -2.76 7.25
C PRO A 28 -14.93 -2.51 6.17
N HIS A 29 -15.02 -3.29 5.09
CA HIS A 29 -14.17 -3.16 3.92
C HIS A 29 -14.56 -1.83 3.27
N ASN A 30 -14.04 -0.73 3.83
CA ASN A 30 -14.29 0.61 3.37
C ASN A 30 -13.63 0.67 2.00
N SER A 31 -14.45 0.53 0.96
CA SER A 31 -13.95 0.67 -0.41
C SER A 31 -13.28 2.03 -0.47
N PRO A 32 -12.00 2.14 -0.86
CA PRO A 32 -11.33 3.42 -0.94
C PRO A 32 -12.18 4.34 -1.81
N GLY A 33 -12.70 5.41 -1.20
CA GLY A 33 -13.61 6.33 -1.86
C GLY A 33 -12.85 7.09 -2.93
N CYS A 34 -13.29 7.09 -4.18
CA CYS A 34 -12.60 7.83 -5.24
C CYS A 34 -12.92 9.34 -5.23
N GLY A 35 -12.08 10.13 -5.90
CA GLY A 35 -12.27 11.56 -6.06
C GLY A 35 -12.15 12.31 -4.73
N TYR A 36 -13.05 13.27 -4.47
CA TYR A 36 -13.01 14.04 -3.21
C TYR A 36 -13.18 13.19 -1.94
N LYS A 37 -13.66 11.94 -2.07
CA LYS A 37 -13.85 11.02 -0.95
C LYS A 37 -12.54 10.38 -0.46
N SER A 38 -11.45 10.42 -1.24
CA SER A 38 -10.11 9.96 -0.80
C SER A 38 -9.28 11.08 -0.16
N CYS A 39 -9.79 12.31 -0.14
CA CYS A 39 -9.07 13.44 0.45
C CYS A 39 -8.88 13.24 1.98
N PRO A 40 -7.69 13.54 2.52
CA PRO A 40 -7.49 13.56 3.97
C PRO A 40 -8.46 14.50 4.67
N ALA A 41 -8.92 14.10 5.85
CA ALA A 41 -9.79 14.95 6.66
C ALA A 41 -9.05 16.21 7.13
N THR A 42 -9.74 17.35 7.10
CA THR A 42 -9.26 18.61 7.65
C THR A 42 -9.87 18.88 9.03
N GLN A 43 -9.24 19.77 9.80
CA GLN A 43 -9.70 20.21 11.12
C GLN A 43 -10.25 21.64 11.01
N PRO A 44 -11.58 21.87 11.02
CA PRO A 44 -12.18 23.17 10.67
C PRO A 44 -11.79 24.34 11.57
N ALA A 45 -11.48 24.06 12.84
CA ALA A 45 -11.12 25.07 13.84
C ALA A 45 -9.59 25.33 13.94
N MET A 46 -8.80 24.78 13.01
CA MET A 46 -7.35 24.90 12.99
C MET A 46 -6.83 25.32 11.62
N LEU A 47 -5.59 25.82 11.59
CA LEU A 47 -4.84 25.93 10.35
C LEU A 47 -4.53 24.52 9.82
N ASN A 48 -4.92 24.24 8.58
CA ASN A 48 -4.60 22.99 7.91
C ASN A 48 -3.41 23.23 6.98
N VAL A 49 -2.30 22.51 7.21
CA VAL A 49 -1.12 22.54 6.35
C VAL A 49 -1.11 21.28 5.51
N HIS A 50 -1.22 21.42 4.20
CA HIS A 50 -1.19 20.32 3.26
C HIS A 50 0.22 20.16 2.70
N LEU A 51 0.89 19.06 3.08
CA LEU A 51 2.15 18.69 2.48
C LEU A 51 1.86 17.96 1.17
N VAL A 52 2.43 18.45 0.06
CA VAL A 52 2.21 17.89 -1.28
C VAL A 52 3.56 17.43 -1.86
N PRO A 53 4.00 16.20 -1.55
CA PRO A 53 5.23 15.64 -2.11
C PRO A 53 5.11 15.48 -3.63
N HIS A 54 6.14 15.93 -4.35
CA HIS A 54 6.21 15.88 -5.79
C HIS A 54 7.66 15.83 -6.27
N THR A 55 7.86 15.50 -7.54
CA THR A 55 9.11 15.70 -8.28
C THR A 55 8.81 16.54 -9.53
N HIS A 56 9.81 17.29 -10.00
CA HIS A 56 9.73 18.01 -11.26
C HIS A 56 10.74 17.39 -12.22
N ASP A 57 10.24 16.59 -13.15
CA ASP A 57 11.07 15.77 -14.04
C ASP A 57 11.04 16.34 -15.46
N ASP A 58 11.92 17.31 -15.77
CA ASP A 58 11.98 17.93 -17.09
C ASP A 58 12.15 16.89 -18.21
N VAL A 59 11.22 16.89 -19.18
CA VAL A 59 11.25 16.00 -20.36
C VAL A 59 12.23 16.55 -21.40
N GLY A 60 13.49 16.66 -21.00
CA GLY A 60 14.56 17.30 -21.76
C GLY A 60 14.78 18.76 -21.33
N TRP A 61 16.00 19.04 -20.86
CA TRP A 61 16.48 20.37 -20.48
C TRP A 61 18.01 20.42 -20.62
N LEU A 62 18.76 20.11 -19.55
CA LEU A 62 20.23 20.00 -19.59
C LEU A 62 20.70 18.63 -20.09
N LYS A 63 19.87 17.60 -19.92
CA LYS A 63 20.09 16.25 -20.42
C LYS A 63 18.99 15.89 -21.40
N THR A 64 19.24 14.89 -22.24
CA THR A 64 18.18 14.31 -23.08
C THR A 64 17.18 13.54 -22.22
N VAL A 65 16.00 13.25 -22.76
CA VAL A 65 14.96 12.45 -22.10
C VAL A 65 15.54 11.12 -21.59
N ASP A 66 16.28 10.38 -22.41
CA ASP A 66 16.82 9.08 -22.03
C ASP A 66 17.93 9.22 -20.97
N GLN A 67 18.74 10.28 -21.02
CA GLN A 67 19.75 10.55 -20.00
C GLN A 67 19.13 10.90 -18.64
N TYR A 68 18.02 11.64 -18.62
CA TYR A 68 17.24 11.83 -17.39
C TYR A 68 16.60 10.55 -16.91
N PHE A 69 16.02 9.75 -17.83
CA PHE A 69 15.33 8.53 -17.45
C PHE A 69 16.27 7.51 -16.80
N TYR A 70 17.40 7.22 -17.45
CA TYR A 70 18.34 6.21 -16.99
C TYR A 70 19.35 6.70 -15.94
N GLY A 71 19.44 8.02 -15.71
CA GLY A 71 20.44 8.59 -14.79
C GLY A 71 21.83 8.69 -15.40
N GLU A 72 21.92 8.85 -16.72
CA GLU A 72 23.20 9.05 -17.38
C GLU A 72 23.71 10.49 -17.23
N ARG A 73 25.02 10.68 -17.46
CA ARG A 73 25.70 11.98 -17.44
C ARG A 73 25.38 12.81 -16.20
N ASN A 74 25.37 12.17 -15.03
CA ASN A 74 25.09 12.83 -13.75
C ASN A 74 26.11 13.92 -13.37
N TYR A 75 27.25 14.02 -14.08
CA TYR A 75 28.17 15.16 -13.96
C TYR A 75 27.58 16.48 -14.52
N ILE A 76 26.58 16.40 -15.41
CA ILE A 76 25.83 17.59 -15.91
C ILE A 76 24.75 17.96 -14.89
N GLN A 77 23.93 16.98 -14.53
CA GLN A 77 22.88 17.12 -13.52
C GLN A 77 22.59 15.75 -12.90
N HIS A 78 22.66 15.66 -11.57
CA HIS A 78 22.37 14.45 -10.81
C HIS A 78 20.86 14.20 -10.77
N ALA A 79 20.37 13.35 -11.68
CA ALA A 79 18.94 13.06 -11.81
C ALA A 79 18.75 11.73 -12.56
N GLY A 80 17.85 10.88 -12.07
CA GLY A 80 17.51 9.58 -12.66
C GLY A 80 16.07 9.19 -12.38
N VAL A 81 15.17 9.41 -13.35
CA VAL A 81 13.71 9.32 -13.14
C VAL A 81 13.23 7.92 -12.80
N GLN A 82 13.84 6.87 -13.38
CA GLN A 82 13.46 5.49 -13.06
C GLN A 82 13.58 5.19 -11.55
N TYR A 83 14.65 5.68 -10.92
CA TYR A 83 14.92 5.45 -9.51
C TYR A 83 13.98 6.25 -8.61
N ILE A 84 13.57 7.44 -9.06
CA ILE A 84 12.55 8.24 -8.36
C ILE A 84 11.24 7.46 -8.32
N LEU A 85 10.77 6.96 -9.47
CA LEU A 85 9.52 6.19 -9.53
C LEU A 85 9.60 4.89 -8.73
N ASP A 86 10.69 4.14 -8.83
CA ASP A 86 10.90 2.90 -8.06
C ASP A 86 10.81 3.17 -6.55
N SER A 87 11.53 4.19 -6.06
CA SER A 87 11.56 4.55 -4.64
C SER A 87 10.22 5.09 -4.15
N VAL A 88 9.53 5.94 -4.94
CA VAL A 88 8.21 6.47 -4.58
C VAL A 88 7.20 5.35 -4.42
N VAL A 89 7.13 4.40 -5.36
CA VAL A 89 6.19 3.27 -5.27
C VAL A 89 6.47 2.44 -4.03
N GLU A 90 7.74 2.10 -3.77
CA GLU A 90 8.13 1.38 -2.55
C GLU A 90 7.69 2.14 -1.28
N GLN A 91 7.95 3.45 -1.20
CA GLN A 91 7.62 4.26 -0.03
C GLN A 91 6.11 4.43 0.15
N LEU A 92 5.32 4.52 -0.92
CA LEU A 92 3.85 4.59 -0.83
C LEU A 92 3.25 3.27 -0.32
N GLN A 93 3.86 2.13 -0.61
CA GLN A 93 3.40 0.84 -0.09
C GLN A 93 3.63 0.67 1.42
N GLN A 94 4.58 1.40 2.00
CA GLN A 94 4.94 1.27 3.42
C GLN A 94 3.98 1.99 4.36
N ASP A 95 3.25 3.00 3.89
CA ASP A 95 2.35 3.78 4.73
C ASP A 95 1.16 4.32 3.89
N PRO A 96 -0.08 3.86 4.14
CA PRO A 96 -1.25 4.29 3.39
C PRO A 96 -1.64 5.76 3.62
N ALA A 97 -1.02 6.47 4.57
CA ALA A 97 -1.19 7.91 4.74
C ALA A 97 -0.30 8.73 3.80
N ARG A 98 0.76 8.14 3.23
CA ARG A 98 1.65 8.85 2.29
C ARG A 98 0.93 9.17 0.99
N ARG A 99 1.32 10.30 0.40
CA ARG A 99 0.80 10.79 -0.88
C ARG A 99 1.95 11.29 -1.71
N PHE A 100 1.81 11.18 -3.03
CA PHE A 100 2.76 11.72 -3.98
C PHE A 100 2.01 12.08 -5.26
N ILE A 101 2.36 13.21 -5.87
CA ILE A 101 1.84 13.59 -7.19
C ILE A 101 2.95 13.47 -8.23
N TYR A 102 2.61 12.93 -9.39
CA TYR A 102 3.51 12.78 -10.54
C TYR A 102 2.83 13.35 -11.78
N VAL A 103 3.57 14.08 -12.62
CA VAL A 103 2.99 14.88 -13.70
C VAL A 103 3.43 14.39 -15.09
N GLU A 104 4.72 14.14 -15.29
CA GLU A 104 5.29 13.97 -16.63
C GLU A 104 5.04 12.59 -17.23
N THR A 105 3.88 12.43 -17.88
CA THR A 105 3.41 11.14 -18.41
C THR A 105 4.39 10.48 -19.39
N ALA A 106 5.26 11.24 -20.07
CA ALA A 106 6.31 10.68 -20.95
C ALA A 106 7.25 9.73 -20.20
N PHE A 107 7.73 10.13 -19.02
CA PHE A 107 8.57 9.30 -18.17
C PHE A 107 7.78 8.18 -17.50
N PHE A 108 6.60 8.50 -16.95
CA PHE A 108 5.75 7.49 -16.32
C PHE A 108 5.37 6.38 -17.29
N PHE A 109 5.00 6.70 -18.53
CA PHE A 109 4.66 5.73 -19.56
C PHE A 109 5.86 4.86 -19.95
N ARG A 110 7.05 5.46 -20.10
CA ARG A 110 8.27 4.70 -20.36
C ARG A 110 8.55 3.72 -19.22
N TRP A 111 8.53 4.19 -17.98
CA TRP A 111 8.71 3.37 -16.78
C TRP A 111 7.66 2.25 -16.72
N TRP A 112 6.38 2.59 -16.89
CA TRP A 112 5.24 1.66 -16.84
C TRP A 112 5.39 0.48 -17.79
N ARG A 113 5.84 0.74 -19.03
CA ARG A 113 6.07 -0.30 -20.05
C ARG A 113 7.19 -1.28 -19.70
N GLN A 114 8.09 -0.89 -18.80
CA GLN A 114 9.19 -1.74 -18.32
C GLN A 114 8.79 -2.57 -17.10
N GLN A 115 7.62 -2.30 -16.50
CA GLN A 115 7.19 -2.95 -15.26
C GLN A 115 6.59 -4.34 -15.47
N SER A 116 6.78 -5.21 -14.48
CA SER A 116 6.07 -6.49 -14.41
C SER A 116 4.57 -6.29 -14.20
N ALA A 117 3.76 -7.29 -14.58
CA ALA A 117 2.32 -7.28 -14.33
C ALA A 117 1.98 -7.08 -12.84
N ARG A 118 2.80 -7.65 -11.94
CA ARG A 118 2.65 -7.46 -10.49
C ARG A 118 2.84 -5.99 -10.09
N MET A 119 3.89 -5.34 -10.59
CA MET A 119 4.17 -3.94 -10.27
C MET A 119 3.09 -3.02 -10.85
N GLN A 120 2.62 -3.28 -12.07
CA GLN A 120 1.49 -2.56 -12.66
C GLN A 120 0.22 -2.68 -11.80
N GLN A 121 -0.06 -3.87 -11.24
CA GLN A 121 -1.17 -4.06 -10.30
C GLN A 121 -0.99 -3.24 -9.01
N VAL A 122 0.20 -3.25 -8.42
CA VAL A 122 0.53 -2.45 -7.22
C VAL A 122 0.24 -0.97 -7.46
N VAL A 123 0.79 -0.41 -8.54
CA VAL A 123 0.60 1.01 -8.87
C VAL A 123 -0.87 1.31 -9.17
N THR A 124 -1.57 0.41 -9.85
CA THR A 124 -3.01 0.57 -10.10
C THR A 124 -3.80 0.64 -8.79
N GLN A 125 -3.41 -0.12 -7.77
CA GLN A 125 -4.03 -0.05 -6.44
C GLN A 125 -3.70 1.27 -5.75
N LEU A 126 -2.45 1.73 -5.82
CA LEU A 126 -2.04 3.03 -5.25
C LEU A 126 -2.79 4.21 -5.87
N VAL A 127 -3.09 4.17 -7.17
CA VAL A 127 -3.86 5.21 -7.87
C VAL A 127 -5.35 5.18 -7.52
N ARG A 128 -5.88 4.02 -7.14
CA ARG A 128 -7.30 3.85 -6.78
C ARG A 128 -7.60 4.11 -5.30
N GLY A 129 -6.57 4.15 -4.46
CA GLY A 129 -6.67 4.46 -3.02
C GLY A 129 -6.99 5.92 -2.76
#